data_AF-A0A357EZY5-F1
#
_entry.id   AF-A0A357EZY5-F1
#
_cell.length_a   1.000
_cell.length_b   1.000
_cell.length_c   1.000
_cell.angle_alpha   90.00
_cell.angle_beta   90.00
_cell.angle_gamma   90.00
#
_symmetry.space_group_name_H-M   'P 1'
#
loop_
_entity.id
_entity.type
_entity.pdbx_description
1 polymer ?
#
loop_
_entity_poly.entity_id
_entity_poly.type
_entity_poly.pdbx_seq_one_letter_code
_entity_poly.pdbx_strand_id
1 'polypeptide(L)'
;KSAPIGHTVCFTCHVTDSGLSPEPDSCSTCHRLKRVIPFVDFDPNLASAMKITDKVTLASWSRRDSSAKFRHEWFSHSELSCSTCHNVGAMDTLDPATKRVGIEACAMCHVTPTADDGGALNFEADLRKENPGFQCVKCHAVFGKLPMPKSHSDALAAASGQ
;
A
#
# COMPACT_ATOMS: atom_id res chain seq x y z
N LYS A 1 -5.03 -7.54 11.58
CA LYS A 1 -6.35 -7.78 10.94
C LYS A 1 -6.25 -7.78 9.40
N SER A 2 -6.68 -8.84 8.72
CA SER A 2 -6.69 -8.93 7.24
C SER A 2 -7.70 -7.97 6.60
N ALA A 3 -7.63 -7.82 5.26
CA ALA A 3 -8.65 -7.10 4.50
C ALA A 3 -10.06 -7.65 4.84
N PRO A 4 -11.05 -6.77 5.07
CA PRO A 4 -12.39 -7.20 5.43
C PRO A 4 -13.00 -8.03 4.30
N ILE A 5 -13.41 -9.26 4.65
CA ILE A 5 -14.02 -10.24 3.74
C ILE A 5 -15.54 -10.03 3.57
N GLY A 6 -16.12 -9.06 4.29
CA GLY A 6 -17.53 -8.70 4.21
C GLY A 6 -17.86 -7.47 5.05
N HIS A 7 -19.07 -6.93 4.87
CA HIS A 7 -19.54 -5.72 5.58
C HIS A 7 -19.49 -5.84 7.10
N THR A 8 -19.67 -7.06 7.63
CA THR A 8 -19.74 -7.37 9.05
C THR A 8 -18.52 -6.91 9.83
N VAL A 9 -17.33 -6.94 9.24
CA VAL A 9 -16.08 -6.51 9.90
C VAL A 9 -16.02 -4.98 10.04
N CYS A 10 -16.61 -4.23 9.11
CA CYS A 10 -16.66 -2.77 9.19
C CYS A 10 -17.70 -2.33 10.23
N PHE A 11 -18.84 -3.01 10.27
CA PHE A 11 -19.96 -2.68 11.16
C PHE A 11 -19.72 -3.06 12.63
N THR A 12 -18.62 -3.75 12.98
CA THR A 12 -18.25 -3.89 14.40
C THR A 12 -17.80 -2.58 15.04
N CYS A 13 -17.41 -1.59 14.23
CA CYS A 13 -16.96 -0.27 14.70
C CYS A 13 -17.83 0.87 14.15
N HIS A 14 -18.29 0.75 12.91
CA HIS A 14 -19.24 1.68 12.29
C HIS A 14 -20.67 1.25 12.58
N VAL A 15 -21.11 1.35 13.84
CA VAL A 15 -22.53 1.21 14.22
C VAL A 15 -23.16 2.60 14.29
N THR A 16 -24.48 2.69 14.12
CA THR A 16 -25.24 3.96 14.15
C THR A 16 -24.89 4.83 15.37
N ASP A 17 -24.65 4.20 16.52
CA ASP A 17 -24.43 4.92 17.78
C ASP A 17 -22.95 5.28 18.04
N SER A 18 -22.00 4.88 17.18
CA SER A 18 -20.57 5.15 17.42
C SER A 18 -20.12 6.54 17.00
N GLY A 19 -20.95 7.27 16.24
CA GLY A 19 -20.58 8.57 15.66
C GLY A 19 -19.48 8.47 14.59
N LEU A 20 -19.11 7.26 14.16
CA LEU A 20 -18.08 7.01 13.15
C LEU A 20 -18.70 6.83 11.76
N SER A 21 -18.41 7.77 10.85
CA SER A 21 -18.80 7.66 9.43
C SER A 21 -17.84 6.72 8.65
N PRO A 22 -18.32 5.94 7.67
CA PRO A 22 -19.71 5.84 7.20
C PRO A 22 -20.60 4.99 8.12
N GLU A 23 -21.86 5.37 8.26
CA GLU A 23 -22.87 4.55 8.94
C GLU A 23 -23.24 3.30 8.11
N PRO A 24 -23.78 2.23 8.73
CA PRO A 24 -24.12 0.98 8.05
C PRO A 24 -25.03 1.11 6.82
N ASP A 25 -25.91 2.11 6.82
CA ASP A 25 -26.89 2.35 5.77
C ASP A 25 -26.35 3.23 4.61
N SER A 26 -25.16 3.80 4.77
CA SER A 26 -24.51 4.70 3.80
C SER A 26 -23.86 3.92 2.66
N CYS A 27 -24.66 3.13 1.95
CA CYS A 27 -24.23 2.19 0.92
C CYS A 27 -23.39 2.85 -0.16
N SER A 28 -23.76 4.07 -0.59
CA SER A 28 -23.09 4.83 -1.65
C SER A 28 -21.73 5.39 -1.25
N THR A 29 -21.42 5.45 0.06
CA THR A 29 -20.08 5.83 0.53
C THR A 29 -19.05 4.77 0.12
N CYS A 30 -19.45 3.48 0.15
CA CYS A 30 -18.59 2.38 -0.27
C CYS A 30 -18.87 1.89 -1.70
N HIS A 31 -20.13 1.79 -2.12
CA HIS A 31 -20.57 1.32 -3.44
C HIS A 31 -20.78 2.49 -4.40
N ARG A 32 -19.71 2.87 -5.10
CA ARG A 32 -19.72 3.97 -6.09
C ARG A 32 -19.78 3.44 -7.53
N LEU A 33 -19.78 4.33 -8.51
CA LEU A 33 -19.55 3.93 -9.90
C LEU A 33 -18.05 3.74 -10.16
N LYS A 34 -17.72 2.72 -10.95
CA LYS A 34 -16.34 2.35 -11.25
C LYS A 34 -15.60 3.49 -11.94
N ARG A 35 -14.49 3.94 -11.35
CA ARG A 35 -13.61 4.96 -11.93
C ARG A 35 -12.57 4.35 -12.86
N VAL A 36 -11.99 5.18 -13.72
CA VAL A 36 -10.85 4.80 -14.57
C VAL A 36 -9.65 4.56 -13.65
N ILE A 37 -9.05 3.37 -13.73
CA ILE A 37 -7.89 3.00 -12.93
C ILE A 37 -6.64 3.62 -13.57
N PRO A 38 -5.84 4.41 -12.83
CA PRO A 38 -4.61 4.99 -13.37
C PRO A 38 -3.58 3.90 -13.69
N PHE A 39 -2.75 4.16 -14.71
CA PHE A 39 -1.63 3.31 -15.08
C PHE A 39 -0.63 3.23 -13.92
N VAL A 40 -0.28 2.02 -13.50
CA VAL A 40 0.78 1.76 -12.52
C VAL A 40 2.01 1.19 -13.24
N ASP A 41 3.15 1.16 -12.57
CA ASP A 41 4.43 0.60 -13.04
C ASP A 41 4.41 -0.93 -13.18
N PHE A 42 3.49 -1.41 -14.00
CA PHE A 42 3.41 -2.76 -14.49
C PHE A 42 4.12 -2.84 -15.84
N ASP A 43 5.12 -3.71 -15.94
CA ASP A 43 5.76 -4.01 -17.23
C ASP A 43 4.96 -5.08 -17.98
N PRO A 44 4.20 -4.72 -19.03
CA PRO A 44 3.44 -5.70 -19.81
C PRO A 44 4.35 -6.68 -20.58
N ASN A 45 5.62 -6.32 -20.83
CA ASN A 45 6.56 -7.19 -21.51
C ASN A 45 7.06 -8.31 -20.59
N LEU A 46 7.18 -8.04 -19.29
CA LEU A 46 7.54 -9.06 -18.30
C LEU A 46 6.51 -10.19 -18.25
N ALA A 47 5.22 -9.85 -18.25
CA ALA A 47 4.17 -10.86 -18.25
C ALA A 47 4.19 -11.74 -19.51
N SER A 48 4.49 -11.13 -20.66
CA SER A 48 4.67 -11.84 -21.93
C SER A 48 5.92 -12.74 -21.93
N ALA A 49 7.04 -12.26 -21.39
CA ALA A 49 8.28 -13.05 -21.22
C ALA A 49 8.07 -14.26 -20.29
N MET A 50 7.21 -14.12 -19.27
CA MET A 50 6.80 -15.20 -18.37
C MET A 50 5.74 -16.14 -18.96
N LYS A 51 5.27 -15.89 -20.19
CA LYS A 51 4.19 -16.63 -20.87
C LYS A 51 2.87 -16.67 -20.10
N ILE A 52 2.59 -15.61 -19.34
CA ILE A 52 1.33 -15.49 -18.59
C ILE A 52 0.29 -14.84 -19.49
N THR A 53 -0.73 -15.62 -19.86
CA THR A 53 -1.85 -15.18 -20.71
C THR A 53 -3.18 -15.06 -19.94
N ASP A 54 -3.19 -15.44 -18.66
CA ASP A 54 -4.38 -15.38 -17.81
C ASP A 54 -4.77 -13.91 -17.54
N LYS A 55 -5.92 -13.52 -18.08
CA LYS A 55 -6.41 -12.14 -18.03
C LYS A 55 -6.67 -11.67 -16.60
N VAL A 56 -7.04 -12.57 -15.69
CA VAL A 56 -7.30 -12.24 -14.28
C VAL A 56 -6.00 -11.90 -13.56
N THR A 57 -4.97 -12.71 -13.75
CA THR A 57 -3.61 -12.50 -13.23
C THR A 57 -3.01 -11.21 -13.77
N LEU A 58 -3.10 -10.98 -15.09
CA LEU A 58 -2.62 -9.75 -15.72
C LEU A 58 -3.33 -8.52 -15.15
N ALA A 59 -4.66 -8.57 -15.01
CA ALA A 59 -5.42 -7.48 -14.41
C ALA A 59 -5.08 -7.26 -12.93
N SER A 60 -4.80 -8.32 -12.17
CA SER A 60 -4.36 -8.22 -10.78
C SER A 60 -2.97 -7.57 -10.67
N TRP A 61 -2.04 -7.92 -11.56
CA TRP A 61 -0.68 -7.38 -11.57
C TRP A 61 -0.64 -5.95 -12.08
N SER A 62 -1.37 -5.65 -13.16
CA SER A 62 -1.51 -4.30 -13.71
C SER A 62 -2.23 -3.34 -12.76
N ARG A 63 -2.87 -3.87 -11.72
CA ARG A 63 -3.46 -3.06 -10.67
C ARG A 63 -2.59 -2.96 -9.47
N ARG A 64 -1.50 -3.75 -9.36
CA ARG A 64 -0.70 -3.97 -8.14
C ARG A 64 -1.47 -4.66 -6.99
N ASP A 65 -2.55 -5.39 -7.30
CA ASP A 65 -3.29 -6.14 -6.27
C ASP A 65 -2.45 -7.29 -5.66
N SER A 66 -1.35 -7.65 -6.33
CA SER A 66 -0.32 -8.58 -5.87
C SER A 66 0.92 -7.91 -5.27
N SER A 67 1.06 -6.58 -5.31
CA SER A 67 2.20 -5.90 -4.66
C SER A 67 1.94 -5.83 -3.16
N ALA A 68 2.56 -6.77 -2.43
CA ALA A 68 2.72 -6.79 -0.97
C ALA A 68 1.53 -6.22 -0.19
N LYS A 69 0.43 -6.99 -0.16
CA LYS A 69 -0.55 -6.82 0.92
C LYS A 69 0.18 -7.15 2.23
N PHE A 70 0.51 -6.13 3.01
CA PHE A 70 1.16 -6.35 4.30
C PHE A 70 0.26 -7.19 5.20
N ARG A 71 0.84 -8.23 5.80
CA ARG A 71 0.15 -9.00 6.82
C ARG A 71 0.08 -8.15 8.07
N HIS A 72 -1.13 -7.80 8.48
CA HIS A 72 -1.39 -7.11 9.75
C HIS A 72 -1.24 -8.04 10.97
N GLU A 73 -0.62 -9.20 10.77
CA GLU A 73 -0.44 -10.26 11.77
C GLU A 73 0.93 -10.13 12.46
N TRP A 74 1.82 -9.26 11.96
CA TRP A 74 3.04 -8.91 12.68
C TRP A 74 2.66 -8.20 13.97
N PHE A 75 3.14 -8.71 15.11
CA PHE A 75 2.86 -8.19 16.46
C PHE A 75 2.82 -6.66 16.55
N SER A 76 3.86 -5.96 16.07
CA SER A 76 3.92 -4.49 16.07
C SER A 76 2.85 -3.77 15.24
N HIS A 77 2.27 -4.43 14.23
CA HIS A 77 1.16 -3.91 13.43
C HIS A 77 -0.20 -4.35 13.95
N SER A 78 -0.24 -5.39 14.79
CA SER A 78 -1.49 -6.02 15.24
C SER A 78 -2.28 -5.16 16.23
N GLU A 79 -1.58 -4.27 16.94
CA GLU A 79 -2.16 -3.32 17.91
C GLU A 79 -2.54 -1.97 17.29
N LEU A 80 -2.14 -1.69 16.05
CA LEU A 80 -2.44 -0.44 15.37
C LEU A 80 -3.89 -0.41 14.85
N SER A 81 -4.53 0.76 14.95
CA SER A 81 -5.87 0.95 14.39
C SER A 81 -5.80 1.06 12.88
N CYS A 82 -6.93 0.82 12.20
CA CYS A 82 -7.02 0.95 10.74
C CYS A 82 -6.61 2.37 10.29
N SER A 83 -6.98 3.39 11.06
CA SER A 83 -6.70 4.80 10.77
C SER A 83 -5.24 5.20 11.00
N THR A 84 -4.42 4.36 11.64
CA THR A 84 -2.98 4.61 11.77
C THR A 84 -2.29 4.61 10.42
N CYS A 85 -2.73 3.75 9.49
CA CYS A 85 -2.08 3.59 8.19
C CYS A 85 -3.01 3.89 7.00
N HIS A 86 -4.32 3.80 7.19
CA HIS A 86 -5.30 4.11 6.15
C HIS A 86 -5.98 5.45 6.44
N ASN A 87 -6.15 6.27 5.41
CA ASN A 87 -7.11 7.36 5.46
C ASN A 87 -8.52 6.80 5.22
N VAL A 88 -9.12 6.24 6.27
CA VAL A 88 -10.41 5.52 6.21
C VAL A 88 -11.52 6.40 5.62
N GLY A 89 -11.54 7.70 5.93
CA GLY A 89 -12.52 8.65 5.38
C GLY A 89 -12.35 8.94 3.89
N ALA A 90 -11.15 8.74 3.34
CA ALA A 90 -10.86 8.90 1.92
C ALA A 90 -10.79 7.56 1.15
N MET A 91 -11.00 6.41 1.82
CA MET A 91 -10.98 5.11 1.16
C MET A 91 -12.17 4.98 0.20
N ASP A 92 -11.84 4.63 -1.04
CA ASP A 92 -12.80 4.36 -2.10
C ASP A 92 -12.67 2.90 -2.53
N THR A 93 -13.73 2.10 -2.33
CA THR A 93 -13.67 0.68 -2.67
C THR A 93 -13.57 0.40 -4.17
N LEU A 94 -13.54 1.43 -5.01
CA LEU A 94 -13.36 1.31 -6.46
C LEU A 94 -12.06 1.93 -6.96
N ASP A 95 -11.35 2.65 -6.10
CA ASP A 95 -10.01 3.16 -6.40
C ASP A 95 -8.96 2.34 -5.63
N PRO A 96 -8.26 1.40 -6.30
CA PRO A 96 -7.21 0.60 -5.68
C PRO A 96 -6.11 1.44 -5.02
N ALA A 97 -5.88 2.68 -5.47
CA ALA A 97 -4.87 3.56 -4.87
C ALA A 97 -5.24 3.94 -3.43
N THR A 98 -6.52 4.21 -3.17
CA THR A 98 -7.01 4.58 -1.83
C THR A 98 -7.11 3.41 -0.87
N LYS A 99 -7.20 2.17 -1.39
CA LYS A 99 -7.23 0.96 -0.56
C LYS A 99 -5.85 0.53 -0.08
N ARG A 100 -4.79 1.03 -0.72
CA ARG A 100 -3.43 0.69 -0.36
C ARG A 100 -2.92 1.65 0.68
N VAL A 101 -2.08 1.12 1.56
CA VAL A 101 -1.26 1.92 2.45
C VAL A 101 -0.19 2.58 1.60
N GLY A 102 -0.23 3.91 1.52
CA GLY A 102 0.84 4.70 0.92
C GLY A 102 2.14 4.55 1.73
N ILE A 103 3.29 4.80 1.10
CA ILE A 103 4.58 4.71 1.81
C ILE A 103 4.67 5.73 2.95
N GLU A 104 3.89 6.81 2.87
CA GLU A 104 3.79 7.87 3.88
C GLU A 104 3.32 7.31 5.23
N ALA A 105 2.42 6.33 5.24
CA ALA A 105 1.98 5.66 6.46
C ALA A 105 3.06 4.78 7.09
N CYS A 106 3.99 4.27 6.28
CA CYS A 106 5.16 3.52 6.76
C CYS A 106 6.25 4.46 7.29
N ALA A 107 6.28 5.71 6.81
CA ALA A 107 7.32 6.67 7.13
C ALA A 107 7.41 6.98 8.62
N MET A 108 6.31 6.86 9.36
CA MET A 108 6.30 7.05 10.81
C MET A 108 7.21 6.10 11.59
N CYS A 109 7.56 4.93 11.04
CA CYS A 109 8.36 3.91 11.74
C CYS A 109 9.50 3.31 10.92
N HIS A 110 9.40 3.35 9.59
CA HIS A 110 10.34 2.71 8.68
C HIS A 110 11.19 3.69 7.88
N VAL A 111 10.99 4.99 8.12
CA VAL A 111 11.81 6.06 7.58
C VAL A 111 12.33 6.87 8.74
N THR A 112 13.62 7.14 8.74
CA THR A 112 14.32 7.92 9.77
C THR A 112 15.13 9.03 9.11
N PRO A 113 15.70 9.98 9.86
CA PRO A 113 16.54 11.02 9.26
C PRO A 113 17.74 10.44 8.50
N THR A 114 18.37 9.38 9.04
CA THR A 114 19.49 8.67 8.40
C THR A 114 19.33 7.15 8.45
N ALA A 115 20.08 6.39 7.64
CA ALA A 115 20.03 4.93 7.67
C ALA A 115 20.54 4.32 8.99
N ASP A 116 21.47 5.00 9.66
CA ASP A 116 22.03 4.57 10.96
C ASP A 116 21.00 4.60 12.08
N ASP A 117 19.93 5.39 11.93
CA ASP A 117 18.81 5.46 12.87
C ASP A 117 17.83 4.27 12.75
N GLY A 118 18.10 3.32 11.85
CA GLY A 118 17.34 2.06 11.73
C GLY A 118 16.15 2.10 10.75
N GLY A 119 15.98 3.18 9.99
CA GLY A 119 14.97 3.29 8.94
C GLY A 119 15.15 2.23 7.86
N ALA A 120 14.21 1.29 7.77
CA ALA A 120 14.26 0.20 6.79
C ALA A 120 14.29 0.71 5.34
N LEU A 121 13.57 1.81 5.04
CA LEU A 121 13.59 2.41 3.71
C LEU A 121 14.93 3.11 3.44
N ASN A 122 15.49 3.82 4.41
CA ASN A 122 16.80 4.46 4.30
C ASN A 122 17.87 3.43 3.93
N PHE A 123 17.92 2.33 4.68
CA PHE A 123 18.86 1.24 4.46
C PHE A 123 18.76 0.65 3.04
N GLU A 124 17.55 0.26 2.59
CA GLU A 124 17.37 -0.30 1.24
C GLU A 124 17.63 0.73 0.14
N ALA A 125 17.34 2.01 0.38
CA ALA A 125 17.61 3.09 -0.56
C ALA A 125 19.12 3.33 -0.73
N ASP A 126 19.89 3.32 0.35
CA ASP A 126 21.34 3.51 0.30
C ASP A 126 22.05 2.33 -0.36
N LEU A 127 21.66 1.09 -0.04
CA LEU A 127 22.14 -0.09 -0.76
C LEU A 127 21.83 -0.03 -2.26
N ARG A 128 20.69 0.54 -2.65
CA ARG A 128 20.34 0.72 -4.06
C ARG A 128 21.19 1.78 -4.75
N LYS A 129 21.60 2.85 -4.04
CA LYS A 129 22.53 3.86 -4.58
C LYS A 129 23.92 3.26 -4.78
N GLU A 130 24.38 2.45 -3.85
CA GLU A 130 25.69 1.77 -3.92
C GLU A 130 25.70 0.68 -5.00
N ASN A 131 24.60 -0.07 -5.13
CA ASN A 131 24.44 -1.14 -6.10
C ASN A 131 23.14 -0.98 -6.88
N PRO A 132 23.19 -0.48 -8.14
CA PRO A 132 22.00 -0.34 -8.99
C PRO A 132 21.24 -1.66 -9.24
N GLY A 133 21.90 -2.81 -9.06
CA GLY A 133 21.31 -4.15 -9.18
C GLY A 133 20.63 -4.67 -7.91
N PHE A 134 20.74 -3.97 -6.77
CA PHE A 134 20.03 -4.31 -5.54
C PHE A 134 18.51 -4.28 -5.77
N GLN A 135 17.76 -5.11 -5.04
CA GLN A 135 16.32 -5.23 -5.18
C GLN A 135 15.66 -5.07 -3.83
N CYS A 136 14.75 -4.10 -3.72
CA CYS A 136 14.00 -3.85 -2.49
C CYS A 136 13.01 -5.00 -2.25
N VAL A 137 13.26 -5.84 -1.26
CA VAL A 137 12.44 -7.04 -1.01
C VAL A 137 11.74 -7.01 0.34
N LYS A 138 12.13 -6.14 1.28
CA LYS A 138 11.40 -5.98 2.55
C LYS A 138 9.94 -5.60 2.32
N CYS A 139 9.71 -4.65 1.42
CA CYS A 139 8.38 -4.10 1.14
C CYS A 139 7.78 -4.63 -0.18
N HIS A 140 8.61 -5.16 -1.10
CA HIS A 140 8.16 -5.55 -2.44
C HIS A 140 8.65 -6.94 -2.82
N ALA A 141 7.77 -7.94 -2.73
CA ALA A 141 8.10 -9.32 -3.12
C ALA A 141 8.39 -9.49 -4.63
N VAL A 142 7.89 -8.60 -5.50
CA VAL A 142 7.97 -8.76 -6.99
C VAL A 142 8.43 -7.48 -7.71
N PHE A 143 8.35 -6.31 -7.08
CA PHE A 143 8.47 -5.01 -7.76
C PHE A 143 9.72 -4.19 -7.35
N GLY A 144 10.65 -4.74 -6.57
CA GLY A 144 11.83 -4.02 -6.09
C GLY A 144 12.92 -3.74 -7.13
N LYS A 145 12.75 -4.17 -8.40
CA LYS A 145 13.76 -4.02 -9.46
C LYS A 145 13.65 -2.72 -10.24
N LEU A 146 12.46 -2.13 -10.30
CA LEU A 146 12.21 -0.89 -11.01
C LEU A 146 12.84 0.31 -10.28
N PRO A 147 12.99 1.47 -10.93
CA PRO A 147 13.42 2.69 -10.26
C PRO A 147 12.56 2.98 -9.03
N MET A 148 13.18 3.53 -8.00
CA MET A 148 12.49 3.93 -6.78
C MET A 148 11.36 4.92 -7.12
N PRO A 149 10.11 4.68 -6.69
CA PRO A 149 9.02 5.61 -6.93
C PRO A 149 9.25 6.95 -6.22
N LYS A 150 8.78 8.05 -6.80
CA LYS A 150 8.89 9.40 -6.22
C LYS A 150 8.38 9.49 -4.78
N SER A 151 7.30 8.76 -4.44
CA SER A 151 6.77 8.76 -3.07
C SER A 151 7.79 8.28 -2.03
N HIS A 152 8.72 7.40 -2.40
CA HIS A 152 9.76 6.92 -1.48
C HIS A 152 10.84 7.97 -1.27
N SER A 153 11.28 8.66 -2.34
CA SER A 153 12.23 9.77 -2.21
C SER A 153 11.63 10.95 -1.44
N ASP A 154 10.34 11.22 -1.62
CA ASP A 154 9.63 12.29 -0.91
C ASP A 154 9.51 11.97 0.59
N ALA A 155 9.22 10.71 0.95
CA ALA A 155 9.19 10.28 2.35
C ALA A 155 10.57 10.38 3.03
N LEU A 156 11.65 10.03 2.32
CA LEU A 156 13.02 10.17 2.81
C LEU A 156 13.41 11.64 3.03
N ALA A 157 13.04 12.53 2.10
CA ALA A 157 13.29 13.97 2.22
C ALA A 157 12.53 14.57 3.42
N ALA A 158 11.24 14.23 3.55
CA ALA A 158 10.41 14.71 4.65
C ALA A 158 10.97 14.29 6.02
N ALA A 159 11.51 13.07 6.14
CA ALA A 159 12.10 12.58 7.39
C ALA A 159 13.48 13.18 7.72
N SER A 160 14.25 13.59 6.71
CA SER A 160 15.54 14.27 6.90
C SER A 160 15.40 15.79 7.08
N GLY A 161 14.17 16.32 7.00
CA GLY A 161 13.88 17.75 7.15
C GLY A 161 14.28 18.59 5.93
N GLN A 162 14.33 17.97 4.74
CA GLN A 162 14.66 18.59 3.46
C GLN A 162 13.43 18.81 2.58
#